data_AF-A0AAV3ZXZ0-F1
#
_entry.id   AF-A0AAV3ZXZ0-F1
#
_cell.length_a   1.000
_cell.length_b   1.000
_cell.length_c   1.000
_cell.angle_alpha   90.00
_cell.angle_beta   90.00
_cell.angle_gamma   90.00
#
_symmetry.space_group_name_H-M   'P 1'
#
loop_
_entity.id
_entity.type
_entity.pdbx_description
1 polymer ?
#
loop_
_entity_poly.entity_id
_entity_poly.type
_entity_poly.pdbx_seq_one_letter_code
_entity_poly.pdbx_strand_id
1 'polypeptide(L)'
;MVSDSDSKAFNKLLEVQPYGPDVVILKEDCINHVRRQLGTTLRNLVADCSKKGITLGPWTWSTYSRDHKETTDLLYRTRAIRSGRSAEEMRRGILAGLYHGYSTDDYPQHQFCPSGPD
;
A
#
# COMPACT_ATOMS: atom_id res chain seq x y z
N MET A 1 8.83 -2.06 -25.95
CA MET A 1 8.63 -1.04 -24.90
C MET A 1 8.87 -1.70 -23.56
N VAL A 2 9.83 -1.20 -22.77
CA VAL A 2 10.03 -1.63 -21.38
C VAL A 2 8.96 -0.92 -20.56
N SER A 3 8.14 -1.69 -19.85
CA SER A 3 7.10 -1.15 -18.98
C SER A 3 7.49 -1.32 -17.52
N ASP A 4 6.80 -0.60 -16.65
CA ASP A 4 7.01 -0.37 -15.21
C ASP A 4 6.92 -1.65 -14.34
N SER A 5 6.94 -2.83 -14.93
CA SER A 5 6.88 -4.13 -14.24
C SER A 5 7.69 -5.23 -14.93
N ASP A 6 8.54 -4.87 -15.89
CA ASP A 6 9.26 -5.84 -16.73
C ASP A 6 10.46 -6.45 -16.01
N SER A 7 10.17 -7.37 -15.09
CA SER A 7 11.17 -8.07 -14.30
C SER A 7 12.15 -8.89 -15.17
N LYS A 8 11.72 -9.27 -16.37
CA LYS A 8 12.56 -9.98 -17.34
C LYS A 8 13.62 -9.06 -17.93
N ALA A 9 13.25 -7.83 -18.27
CA ALA A 9 14.21 -6.82 -18.72
C ALA A 9 15.25 -6.52 -17.63
N PHE A 10 14.83 -6.37 -16.36
CA PHE A 10 15.75 -6.18 -15.23
C PHE A 10 16.73 -7.36 -15.08
N ASN A 11 16.23 -8.60 -15.08
CA ASN A 11 17.08 -9.78 -15.01
C ASN A 11 18.08 -9.81 -16.17
N LYS A 12 17.66 -9.42 -17.38
CA LYS A 12 18.56 -9.38 -18.53
C LYS A 12 19.64 -8.33 -18.40
N LEU A 13 19.34 -7.17 -17.80
CA LEU A 13 20.31 -6.13 -17.51
C LEU A 13 21.36 -6.59 -16.48
N LEU A 14 20.96 -7.37 -15.47
CA LEU A 14 21.88 -7.98 -14.51
C LEU A 14 22.82 -9.01 -15.16
N GLU A 15 22.34 -9.74 -16.17
CA GLU A 15 23.18 -10.69 -16.93
C GLU A 15 24.16 -9.96 -17.87
N VAL A 16 23.69 -8.93 -18.59
CA VAL A 16 24.49 -8.25 -19.61
C VAL A 16 25.48 -7.26 -19.00
N GLN A 17 25.21 -6.73 -17.79
CA GLN A 17 26.03 -5.73 -17.10
C GLN A 17 26.53 -4.61 -18.03
N PRO A 18 25.63 -3.92 -18.76
CA PRO A 18 26.04 -2.96 -19.80
C PRO A 18 26.84 -1.76 -19.27
N TYR A 19 26.75 -1.49 -17.97
CA TYR A 19 27.44 -0.40 -17.30
C TYR A 19 28.70 -0.85 -16.55
N GLY A 20 29.12 -2.12 -16.71
CA GLY A 20 30.24 -2.72 -16.01
C GLY A 20 29.88 -3.32 -14.63
N PRO A 21 30.82 -4.07 -14.02
CA PRO A 21 30.59 -4.79 -12.76
C PRO A 21 30.49 -3.87 -11.54
N ASP A 22 31.02 -2.65 -11.64
CA ASP A 22 31.02 -1.68 -10.54
C ASP A 22 29.67 -0.95 -10.38
N VAL A 23 28.77 -1.07 -11.36
CA VAL A 23 27.48 -0.37 -11.37
C VAL A 23 26.37 -1.34 -10.95
N VAL A 24 25.87 -1.15 -9.73
CA VAL A 24 24.72 -1.91 -9.20
C VAL A 24 23.42 -1.30 -9.70
N ILE A 25 22.68 -2.04 -10.53
CA ILE A 25 21.35 -1.66 -10.97
C ILE A 25 20.35 -2.07 -9.88
N LEU A 26 19.73 -1.10 -9.23
CA LEU A 26 18.70 -1.32 -8.22
C LEU A 26 17.31 -1.36 -8.89
N LYS A 27 16.54 -2.40 -8.56
CA LYS A 27 15.14 -2.47 -8.96
C LYS A 27 14.29 -1.79 -7.90
N GLU A 28 13.79 -0.60 -8.23
CA GLU A 28 12.79 0.05 -7.41
C GLU A 28 11.39 -0.45 -7.76
N ASP A 29 10.54 -0.51 -6.74
CA ASP A 29 9.18 -0.99 -6.88
C ASP A 29 8.25 0.18 -7.22
N CYS A 30 7.46 0.04 -8.27
CA CYS A 30 6.63 1.15 -8.72
C CYS A 30 5.41 1.33 -7.81
N ILE A 31 4.95 2.57 -7.66
CA ILE A 31 3.79 2.90 -6.81
C ILE A 31 2.55 2.09 -7.22
N ASN A 32 2.38 1.84 -8.52
CA ASN A 32 1.29 1.01 -9.03
C ASN A 32 1.41 -0.45 -8.62
N HIS A 33 2.62 -1.00 -8.59
CA HIS A 33 2.87 -2.36 -8.12
C HIS A 33 2.62 -2.47 -6.63
N VAL A 34 3.18 -1.55 -5.82
CA VAL A 34 2.93 -1.49 -4.37
C VAL A 34 1.43 -1.36 -4.06
N ARG A 35 0.71 -0.52 -4.82
CA ARG A 35 -0.76 -0.39 -4.70
C ARG A 35 -1.49 -1.70 -4.98
N ARG A 36 -1.14 -2.40 -6.06
CA ARG A 36 -1.74 -3.70 -6.42
C ARG A 36 -1.43 -4.78 -5.39
N GLN A 37 -0.21 -4.78 -4.86
CA GLN A 37 0.23 -5.70 -3.82
C GLN A 37 -0.57 -5.48 -2.54
N LEU A 38 -0.70 -4.24 -2.07
CA LEU A 38 -1.50 -3.88 -0.90
C LEU A 38 -2.99 -4.24 -1.05
N GLY A 39 -3.58 -3.99 -2.22
CA GLY A 39 -4.96 -4.37 -2.49
C GLY A 39 -5.17 -5.90 -2.51
N THR A 40 -4.16 -6.66 -2.93
CA THR A 40 -4.21 -8.13 -2.95
C THR A 40 -4.06 -8.72 -1.55
N THR A 41 -3.11 -8.23 -0.76
CA THR A 41 -2.91 -8.68 0.63
C THR A 41 -4.11 -8.38 1.50
N LEU A 42 -4.76 -7.21 1.33
CA LEU A 42 -5.98 -6.88 2.06
C LEU A 42 -7.13 -7.83 1.73
N ARG A 43 -7.34 -8.15 0.44
CA ARG A 43 -8.37 -9.11 0.01
C ARG A 43 -8.13 -10.51 0.59
N ASN A 44 -6.89 -10.96 0.61
CA ASN A 44 -6.53 -12.25 1.21
C ASN A 44 -6.78 -12.27 2.72
N LEU A 45 -6.41 -11.19 3.43
CA LEU A 45 -6.63 -11.07 4.86
C LEU A 45 -8.13 -11.10 5.21
N VAL A 46 -8.96 -10.39 4.44
CA VAL A 46 -10.42 -10.42 4.60
C VAL A 46 -10.97 -11.82 4.37
N ALA A 47 -10.51 -12.51 3.32
CA ALA A 47 -10.90 -13.89 3.05
C ALA A 47 -10.51 -14.84 4.20
N ASP A 48 -9.32 -14.66 4.78
CA ASP A 48 -8.84 -15.48 5.89
C ASP A 48 -9.56 -15.18 7.21
N CYS A 49 -9.90 -13.91 7.47
CA CYS A 49 -10.77 -13.54 8.59
C CYS A 49 -12.17 -14.15 8.45
N SER A 50 -12.74 -14.12 7.23
CA SER A 50 -14.04 -14.73 6.95
C SER A 50 -14.03 -16.24 7.22
N LYS A 51 -12.95 -16.96 6.87
CA LYS A 51 -12.80 -18.40 7.19
C LYS A 51 -12.76 -18.67 8.69
N LYS A 52 -12.27 -17.72 9.49
CA LYS A 52 -12.18 -17.81 10.94
C LYS A 52 -13.47 -17.36 11.65
N GLY A 53 -14.54 -17.05 10.90
CA GLY A 53 -15.78 -16.52 11.46
C GLY A 53 -15.67 -15.09 12.00
N ILE A 54 -14.60 -14.37 11.65
CA ILE A 54 -14.38 -12.98 12.06
C ILE A 54 -14.97 -12.07 10.97
N THR A 55 -16.07 -11.41 11.27
CA THR A 55 -16.61 -10.34 10.42
C THR A 55 -15.88 -9.04 10.72
N LEU A 56 -15.08 -8.57 9.76
CA LEU A 56 -14.46 -7.25 9.83
C LEU A 56 -15.52 -6.17 9.56
N GLY A 57 -16.37 -5.87 10.55
CA GLY A 57 -17.33 -4.74 10.57
C GLY A 57 -18.32 -4.64 9.39
N PRO A 58 -19.04 -3.51 9.23
CA PRO A 58 -19.92 -3.22 8.08
C PRO A 58 -19.17 -3.05 6.75
N TRP A 59 -17.97 -3.62 6.67
CA TRP A 59 -17.16 -3.83 5.48
C TRP A 59 -17.65 -5.08 4.73
N THR A 60 -18.98 -5.27 4.67
CA THR A 60 -19.59 -6.36 3.92
C THR A 60 -19.32 -6.15 2.43
N TRP A 61 -18.75 -7.18 1.82
CA TRP A 61 -18.40 -7.26 0.39
C TRP A 61 -19.53 -6.85 -0.57
N SER A 62 -20.78 -6.86 -0.12
CA SER A 62 -21.96 -6.46 -0.90
C SER A 62 -22.10 -4.94 -1.12
N THR A 63 -21.43 -4.09 -0.33
CA THR A 63 -21.33 -2.63 -0.57
C THR A 63 -19.94 -2.25 -1.11
N TYR A 64 -19.13 -3.25 -1.43
CA TYR A 64 -17.78 -3.13 -1.97
C TYR A 64 -17.85 -3.01 -3.49
N SER A 65 -18.44 -1.91 -3.99
CA SER A 65 -18.35 -1.58 -5.40
C SER A 65 -16.88 -1.35 -5.74
N ARG A 66 -16.35 -2.13 -6.69
CA ARG A 66 -14.96 -2.13 -7.19
C ARG A 66 -14.39 -0.73 -7.50
N ASP A 67 -15.26 0.25 -7.74
CA ASP A 67 -14.91 1.61 -8.18
C ASP A 67 -14.82 2.69 -7.08
N HIS A 68 -15.53 2.57 -5.95
CA HIS A 68 -15.78 3.74 -5.08
C HIS A 68 -14.97 3.83 -3.79
N LYS A 69 -14.40 2.72 -3.29
CA LYS A 69 -13.65 2.71 -2.00
C LYS A 69 -12.22 2.18 -2.12
N GLU A 70 -11.90 1.41 -3.17
CA GLU A 70 -10.50 1.19 -3.56
C GLU A 70 -9.81 2.53 -3.87
N THR A 71 -10.56 3.54 -4.28
CA THR A 71 -10.02 4.88 -4.49
C THR A 71 -9.61 5.52 -3.17
N THR A 72 -10.48 5.72 -2.17
CA THR A 72 -10.11 6.55 -1.01
C THR A 72 -9.01 5.95 -0.13
N ASP A 73 -9.06 4.65 0.20
CA ASP A 73 -8.05 4.02 1.07
C ASP A 73 -6.73 3.77 0.32
N LEU A 74 -6.77 3.37 -0.96
CA LEU A 74 -5.54 3.31 -1.75
C LEU A 74 -5.01 4.70 -2.09
N LEU A 75 -5.85 5.73 -2.27
CA LEU A 75 -5.39 7.11 -2.49
C LEU A 75 -4.71 7.65 -1.24
N TYR A 76 -5.25 7.38 -0.04
CA TYR A 76 -4.61 7.78 1.21
C TYR A 76 -3.26 7.07 1.41
N ARG A 77 -3.22 5.76 1.15
CA ARG A 77 -2.00 4.96 1.23
C ARG A 77 -0.97 5.34 0.16
N THR A 78 -1.41 5.59 -1.08
CA THR A 78 -0.56 6.08 -2.16
C THR A 78 -0.08 7.50 -1.89
N ARG A 79 -0.89 8.37 -1.29
CA ARG A 79 -0.47 9.71 -0.85
C ARG A 79 0.59 9.61 0.24
N ALA A 80 0.40 8.73 1.23
CA ALA A 80 1.40 8.45 2.27
C ALA A 80 2.72 7.92 1.69
N ILE A 81 2.64 7.03 0.68
CA ILE A 81 3.82 6.54 -0.05
C ILE A 81 4.51 7.67 -0.83
N ARG A 82 3.75 8.57 -1.45
CA ARG A 82 4.30 9.70 -2.22
C ARG A 82 4.89 10.82 -1.34
N SER A 83 4.36 11.00 -0.13
CA SER A 83 4.79 12.08 0.77
C SER A 83 5.91 11.65 1.73
N GLY A 84 6.04 10.36 2.03
CA GLY A 84 7.05 9.85 2.93
C GLY A 84 8.44 9.87 2.28
N ARG A 85 9.44 10.33 3.02
CA ARG A 85 10.85 10.31 2.59
C ARG A 85 11.55 9.01 2.96
N SER A 86 10.92 8.20 3.81
CA SER A 86 11.42 6.91 4.30
C SER A 86 10.31 5.87 4.39
N ALA A 87 10.67 4.59 4.32
CA ALA A 87 9.74 3.47 4.48
C ALA A 87 8.97 3.52 5.81
N GLU A 88 9.61 4.02 6.87
CA GLU A 88 8.96 4.19 8.18
C GLU A 88 7.87 5.27 8.15
N GLU A 89 8.12 6.40 7.49
CA GLU A 89 7.15 7.48 7.33
C GLU A 89 5.96 7.03 6.47
N MET A 90 6.24 6.33 5.37
CA MET A 90 5.21 5.74 4.52
C MET A 90 4.33 4.77 5.32
N ARG A 91 4.95 3.87 6.10
CA ARG A 91 4.25 2.95 6.99
C ARG A 91 3.39 3.69 8.02
N ARG A 92 3.93 4.73 8.66
CA ARG A 92 3.20 5.53 9.64
C ARG A 92 1.98 6.21 9.03
N GLY A 93 2.12 6.78 7.82
CA GLY A 93 1.00 7.39 7.10
C GLY A 93 -0.07 6.39 6.67
N ILE A 94 0.33 5.17 6.26
CA ILE A 94 -0.62 4.08 5.98
C ILE A 94 -1.39 3.68 7.23
N LEU A 95 -0.69 3.52 8.37
CA LEU A 95 -1.32 3.20 9.64
C LEU A 95 -2.24 4.33 10.11
N ALA A 96 -1.84 5.59 9.96
CA ALA A 96 -2.68 6.74 10.28
C ALA A 96 -4.04 6.69 9.59
N GLY A 97 -4.06 6.42 8.28
CA GLY A 97 -5.32 6.27 7.54
C GLY A 97 -6.19 5.11 8.05
N LEU A 98 -5.55 3.97 8.33
CA LEU A 98 -6.25 2.78 8.83
C LEU A 98 -6.85 2.99 10.22
N TYR A 99 -6.06 3.51 11.16
CA TYR A 99 -6.48 3.75 12.53
C TYR A 99 -7.52 4.86 12.62
N HIS A 100 -7.40 5.90 11.79
CA HIS A 100 -8.43 6.93 11.68
C HIS A 100 -9.77 6.35 11.21
N GLY A 101 -9.76 5.41 10.25
CA GLY A 101 -10.98 4.76 9.78
C GLY A 101 -11.67 3.83 10.81
N TYR A 102 -10.94 3.38 11.82
CA TYR A 102 -11.47 2.59 12.95
C TYR A 102 -11.73 3.46 14.20
N SER A 103 -11.36 4.74 14.16
CA SER A 103 -11.54 5.67 15.27
C SER A 103 -13.02 5.97 15.48
N THR A 104 -13.45 5.96 16.74
CA THR A 104 -14.78 6.44 17.16
C THR A 104 -14.62 7.54 18.21
N ASP A 105 -15.68 8.28 18.49
CA ASP A 105 -15.65 9.35 19.51
C ASP A 105 -15.32 8.78 20.90
N ASP A 106 -15.85 7.60 21.24
CA ASP A 106 -15.53 6.88 22.48
C ASP A 106 -14.14 6.25 22.52
N TYR A 107 -13.55 5.93 21.35
CA TYR A 107 -12.24 5.29 21.25
C TYR A 107 -11.38 5.95 20.16
N PRO A 108 -10.79 7.12 20.46
CA PRO A 108 -10.01 7.88 19.50
C PRO A 108 -8.70 7.17 19.16
N GLN A 109 -8.49 6.85 17.89
CA GLN A 109 -7.29 6.17 17.38
C GLN A 109 -6.45 7.08 16.48
N HIS A 110 -6.14 8.29 16.95
CA HIS A 110 -5.37 9.30 16.22
C HIS A 110 -3.85 9.25 16.45
N GLN A 111 -3.34 8.17 17.06
CA GLN A 111 -1.93 8.01 17.47
C GLN A 111 -0.88 8.13 16.35
N PHE A 112 -1.28 7.99 15.08
CA PHE A 112 -0.42 8.17 13.92
C PHE A 112 -0.80 9.37 13.06
N CYS A 113 -1.85 10.12 13.44
CA CYS A 113 -2.28 11.31 12.72
C CYS A 113 -1.22 12.42 12.92
N PRO A 114 -0.87 13.20 11.88
CA PRO A 114 -0.03 14.37 12.06
C PRO A 114 -0.71 15.34 13.03
N SER A 115 0.09 15.99 13.88
CA SER A 115 -0.39 17.08 14.73
C SER A 115 -1.02 18.17 13.85
N GLY A 116 -2.17 18.70 14.28
CA GLY A 116 -2.80 19.83 13.61
C GLY A 116 -1.87 21.05 13.62
N PRO A 117 -2.05 21.99 12.67
CA PRO A 117 -1.42 23.30 12.78
C PRO A 117 -1.91 23.99 14.07
N ASP A 118 -0.99 24.69 14.74
CA ASP A 118 -1.30 25.64 15.82
C ASP A 118 -2.03 26.87 15.24
#